data_AF-A0A960E2X9-F1
#
_entry.id   AF-A0A960E2X9-F1
#
_cell.length_a   1.000
_cell.length_b   1.000
_cell.length_c   1.000
_cell.angle_alpha   90.00
_cell.angle_beta   90.00
_cell.angle_gamma   90.00
#
_symmetry.space_group_name_H-M   'P 1'
#
loop_
_entity.id
_entity.type
_entity.pdbx_description
1 polymer ?
#
loop_
_entity_poly.entity_id
_entity_poly.type
_entity_poly.pdbx_seq_one_letter_code
_entity_poly.pdbx_strand_id
1 'polypeptide(L)'
;LSDGEELAAAAVMADGRAAENDLAALGGRPAVDLAEAGALAERVRAGEEARDRLIGSSRRLVVSLARRHDGDVDITRALLDAGDDAIGRAADRYDPSGGLPFSSFVRWWVERAMREVDRHPARGRPDAPSPADPDLLTALGHLHRSDTRVIELRLGLHGGTPLSEEDTARVLGIDEDEEHELEERAVAKLRHPCTPGDLTRLRDLR
;
A
#
# COMPACT_ATOMS: atom_id res chain seq x y z
N LEU A 1 -10.14 -11.71 -0.68
CA LEU A 1 -9.51 -12.57 0.34
C LEU A 1 -9.98 -12.04 1.69
N SER A 2 -10.02 -12.85 2.74
CA SER A 2 -10.15 -12.33 4.10
C SER A 2 -8.83 -11.70 4.56
N ASP A 3 -8.87 -10.81 5.55
CA ASP A 3 -7.68 -10.15 6.11
C ASP A 3 -6.57 -11.16 6.48
N GLY A 4 -6.94 -12.27 7.11
CA GLY A 4 -5.99 -13.34 7.47
C GLY A 4 -5.39 -14.05 6.26
N GLU A 5 -6.16 -14.28 5.20
CA GLU A 5 -5.64 -14.85 3.95
C GLU A 5 -4.74 -13.88 3.19
N GLU A 6 -5.01 -12.57 3.27
CA GLU A 6 -4.15 -11.53 2.67
C GLU A 6 -2.80 -11.48 3.38
N LEU A 7 -2.80 -11.47 4.71
CA LEU A 7 -1.56 -11.50 5.50
C LEU A 7 -0.77 -12.79 5.26
N ALA A 8 -1.44 -13.93 5.17
CA ALA A 8 -0.77 -15.20 4.87
C ALA A 8 -0.14 -15.21 3.47
N ALA A 9 -0.87 -14.78 2.44
CA ALA A 9 -0.32 -14.68 1.08
C ALA A 9 0.83 -13.67 1.02
N ALA A 10 0.73 -12.57 1.75
CA ALA A 10 1.78 -11.57 1.80
C ALA A 10 3.04 -12.03 2.53
N ALA A 11 2.90 -12.86 3.57
CA ALA A 11 4.05 -13.49 4.23
C ALA A 11 4.80 -14.41 3.26
N VAL A 12 4.09 -15.20 2.44
CA VAL A 12 4.70 -16.03 1.38
C VAL A 12 5.38 -15.17 0.32
N MET A 13 4.74 -14.08 -0.11
CA MET A 13 5.34 -13.11 -1.04
C MET A 13 6.64 -12.50 -0.48
N ALA A 14 6.65 -12.13 0.80
CA ALA A 14 7.84 -11.59 1.47
C ALA A 14 8.95 -12.65 1.58
N ASP A 15 8.62 -13.90 1.91
CA ASP A 15 9.56 -15.01 1.96
C ASP A 15 10.20 -15.28 0.59
N GLY A 16 9.41 -15.28 -0.48
CA GLY A 16 9.92 -15.47 -1.84
C GLY A 16 10.87 -14.36 -2.29
N ARG A 17 10.61 -13.10 -1.94
CA ARG A 17 11.56 -11.99 -2.19
C ARG A 17 12.85 -12.14 -1.40
N ALA A 18 12.79 -12.60 -0.16
CA ALA A 18 13.99 -12.90 0.62
C ALA A 18 14.80 -14.02 -0.05
N ALA A 19 14.12 -15.08 -0.50
CA ALA A 19 14.75 -16.18 -1.22
C ALA A 19 15.37 -15.76 -2.57
N GLU A 20 14.76 -14.80 -3.28
CA GLU A 20 15.32 -14.23 -4.51
C GLU A 20 16.65 -13.53 -4.24
N ASN A 21 16.72 -12.71 -3.18
CA ASN A 21 17.94 -12.04 -2.76
C ASN A 21 19.03 -13.06 -2.36
N ASP A 22 18.65 -14.10 -1.61
CA ASP A 22 19.56 -15.18 -1.22
C ASP A 22 20.09 -15.92 -2.47
N LEU A 23 19.22 -16.25 -3.42
CA LEU A 23 19.58 -16.92 -4.68
C LEU A 23 20.53 -16.06 -5.52
N ALA A 24 20.28 -14.76 -5.61
CA ALA A 24 21.16 -13.82 -6.29
C ALA A 24 22.55 -13.77 -5.63
N ALA A 25 22.61 -13.82 -4.29
CA ALA A 25 23.87 -13.84 -3.54
C ALA A 25 24.70 -15.11 -3.78
N LEU A 26 24.08 -16.25 -4.13
CA LEU A 26 24.79 -17.48 -4.48
C LEU A 26 25.63 -17.35 -5.75
N GLY A 27 25.21 -16.52 -6.72
CA GLY A 27 25.89 -16.35 -8.00
C GLY A 27 27.33 -15.82 -7.93
N GLY A 28 27.73 -15.25 -6.79
CA GLY A 28 29.11 -14.80 -6.52
C GLY A 28 30.02 -15.85 -5.88
N ARG A 29 29.53 -17.05 -5.58
CA ARG A 29 30.29 -18.08 -4.84
C ARG A 29 31.04 -19.01 -5.81
N PRO A 30 32.27 -19.47 -5.45
CA PRO A 30 33.07 -20.36 -6.28
C PRO A 30 32.47 -21.78 -6.43
N ALA A 31 31.57 -22.16 -5.53
CA ALA A 31 30.77 -23.38 -5.64
C ALA A 31 29.35 -23.09 -5.10
N VAL A 32 28.34 -23.48 -5.88
CA VAL A 32 26.93 -23.34 -5.53
C VAL A 32 26.38 -24.73 -5.24
N ASP A 33 25.75 -24.91 -4.08
CA ASP A 33 24.99 -26.12 -3.78
C ASP A 33 23.67 -26.11 -4.57
N LEU A 34 23.50 -27.08 -5.46
CA LEU A 34 22.30 -27.20 -6.30
C LEU A 34 21.04 -27.50 -5.48
N ALA A 35 21.16 -28.16 -4.33
CA ALA A 35 20.03 -28.41 -3.45
C ALA A 35 19.57 -27.11 -2.76
N GLU A 36 20.51 -26.30 -2.30
CA GLU A 36 20.26 -24.96 -1.74
C GLU A 36 19.59 -24.05 -2.80
N ALA A 37 20.17 -23.99 -4.00
CA ALA A 37 19.62 -23.20 -5.10
C ALA A 37 18.20 -23.64 -5.52
N GLY A 38 17.95 -24.96 -5.57
CA GLY A 38 16.62 -25.50 -5.87
C GLY A 38 15.58 -25.15 -4.81
N ALA A 39 15.93 -25.24 -3.52
CA ALA A 39 15.04 -24.87 -2.43
C ALA A 39 14.70 -23.36 -2.43
N LEU A 40 15.67 -22.51 -2.76
CA LEU A 40 15.44 -21.06 -2.93
C LEU A 40 14.54 -20.77 -4.14
N ALA A 41 14.77 -21.41 -5.28
CA ALA A 41 13.95 -21.23 -6.47
C ALA A 41 12.46 -21.59 -6.25
N GLU A 42 12.19 -22.64 -5.47
CA GLU A 42 10.81 -23.01 -5.10
C GLU A 42 10.14 -21.94 -4.23
N ARG A 43 10.88 -21.33 -3.29
CA ARG A 43 10.37 -20.21 -2.46
C ARG A 43 10.10 -18.97 -3.30
N VAL A 44 10.99 -18.66 -4.26
CA VAL A 44 10.78 -17.55 -5.21
C VAL A 44 9.48 -17.76 -5.98
N ARG A 45 9.29 -18.94 -6.58
CA ARG A 45 8.07 -19.28 -7.33
C ARG A 45 6.81 -19.18 -6.48
N ALA A 46 6.85 -19.70 -5.25
CA ALA A 46 5.72 -19.58 -4.32
C ALA A 46 5.40 -18.11 -3.97
N GLY A 47 6.43 -17.27 -3.83
CA GLY A 47 6.28 -15.84 -3.60
C GLY A 47 5.67 -15.10 -4.78
N GLU A 48 6.09 -15.42 -6.01
CA GLU A 48 5.50 -14.87 -7.25
C GLU A 48 4.02 -15.26 -7.39
N GLU A 49 3.69 -16.54 -7.16
CA GLU A 49 2.29 -17.01 -7.18
C GLU A 49 1.43 -16.29 -6.12
N ALA A 50 1.99 -16.07 -4.93
CA ALA A 50 1.32 -15.34 -3.87
C ALA A 50 1.13 -13.85 -4.22
N ARG A 51 2.12 -13.21 -4.85
CA ARG A 51 2.04 -11.85 -5.38
C ARG A 51 0.91 -11.75 -6.40
N ASP A 52 0.87 -12.64 -7.38
CA ASP A 52 -0.14 -12.64 -8.43
C ASP A 52 -1.56 -12.85 -7.88
N ARG A 53 -1.68 -13.70 -6.85
CA ARG A 53 -2.95 -13.89 -6.13
C ARG A 53 -3.42 -12.61 -5.44
N LEU A 54 -2.52 -11.90 -4.76
CA LEU A 54 -2.82 -10.60 -4.12
C LEU A 54 -3.25 -9.57 -5.17
N ILE A 55 -2.48 -9.42 -6.25
CA ILE A 55 -2.79 -8.50 -7.35
C ILE A 55 -4.16 -8.81 -7.94
N GLY A 56 -4.41 -10.08 -8.27
CA GLY A 56 -5.67 -10.54 -8.87
C GLY A 56 -6.88 -10.28 -7.97
N SER A 57 -6.71 -10.37 -6.65
CA SER A 57 -7.79 -10.09 -5.68
C SER A 57 -8.25 -8.63 -5.68
N SER A 58 -7.37 -7.71 -6.08
CA SER A 58 -7.59 -6.26 -6.00
C SER A 58 -8.11 -5.65 -7.30
N ARG A 59 -8.03 -6.36 -8.44
CA ARG A 59 -8.48 -5.85 -9.76
C ARG A 59 -9.94 -5.40 -9.80
N ARG A 60 -10.82 -6.03 -9.01
CA ARG A 60 -12.24 -5.63 -8.92
C ARG A 60 -12.43 -4.21 -8.39
N LEU A 61 -11.52 -3.73 -7.52
CA LEU A 61 -11.53 -2.36 -7.02
C LEU A 61 -11.35 -1.36 -8.17
N VAL A 62 -10.33 -1.57 -9.01
CA VAL A 62 -10.03 -0.70 -10.17
C VAL A 62 -11.24 -0.59 -11.09
N VAL A 63 -11.82 -1.75 -11.45
CA VAL A 63 -13.04 -1.78 -12.27
C VAL A 63 -14.20 -1.03 -11.60
N SER A 64 -14.38 -1.20 -10.29
CA SER A 64 -15.47 -0.53 -9.57
C SER A 64 -15.32 0.99 -9.52
N LEU A 65 -14.09 1.50 -9.42
CA LEU A 65 -13.79 2.93 -9.38
C LEU A 65 -13.89 3.56 -10.78
N ALA A 66 -13.46 2.83 -11.82
CA ALA A 66 -13.46 3.32 -13.20
C ALA A 66 -14.88 3.52 -13.76
N ARG A 67 -15.86 2.78 -13.25
CA ARG A 67 -17.27 2.84 -13.68
C ARG A 67 -17.91 4.23 -13.66
N ARG A 68 -17.38 5.15 -12.83
CA ARG A 68 -17.88 6.54 -12.78
C ARG A 68 -17.68 7.27 -14.12
N HIS A 69 -16.81 6.75 -14.98
CA HIS A 69 -16.41 7.33 -16.26
C HIS A 69 -16.80 6.49 -17.47
N ASP A 70 -17.74 5.52 -17.33
CA ASP A 70 -18.16 4.59 -18.40
C ASP A 70 -18.61 5.29 -19.71
N GLY A 71 -18.93 6.59 -19.66
CA GLY A 71 -19.28 7.41 -20.83
C GLY A 71 -18.10 7.88 -21.68
N ASP A 72 -16.87 7.76 -21.20
CA ASP A 72 -15.64 8.13 -21.91
C ASP A 72 -14.68 6.94 -21.96
N VAL A 73 -14.54 6.35 -23.16
CA VAL A 73 -13.75 5.13 -23.38
C VAL A 73 -12.25 5.38 -23.17
N ASP A 74 -11.75 6.56 -23.52
CA ASP A 74 -10.33 6.87 -23.39
C ASP A 74 -9.95 7.13 -21.93
N ILE A 75 -10.77 7.88 -21.20
CA ILE A 75 -10.59 8.09 -19.76
C ILE A 75 -10.74 6.75 -19.02
N THR A 76 -11.77 5.96 -19.32
CA THR A 76 -11.98 4.65 -18.67
C THR A 76 -10.78 3.74 -18.85
N ARG A 77 -10.23 3.63 -20.07
CA ARG A 77 -9.04 2.83 -20.35
C ARG A 77 -7.82 3.35 -19.58
N ALA A 78 -7.59 4.66 -19.59
CA ALA A 78 -6.47 5.25 -18.85
C ALA A 78 -6.56 4.99 -17.34
N LEU A 79 -7.76 5.01 -16.77
CA LEU A 79 -8.01 4.71 -15.36
C LEU A 79 -7.78 3.23 -15.02
N LEU A 80 -8.22 2.31 -15.89
CA LEU A 80 -7.98 0.87 -15.73
C LEU A 80 -6.47 0.58 -15.76
N ASP A 81 -5.77 1.07 -16.79
CA ASP A 81 -4.34 0.89 -16.95
C ASP A 81 -3.57 1.47 -15.73
N ALA A 82 -3.91 2.68 -15.30
CA ALA A 82 -3.30 3.33 -14.14
C ALA A 82 -3.55 2.56 -12.83
N GLY A 83 -4.76 2.04 -12.64
CA GLY A 83 -5.14 1.27 -11.46
C GLY A 83 -4.42 -0.07 -11.38
N ASP A 84 -4.35 -0.82 -12.47
CA ASP A 84 -3.63 -2.10 -12.53
C ASP A 84 -2.12 -1.92 -12.28
N ASP A 85 -1.54 -0.87 -12.87
CA ASP A 85 -0.16 -0.45 -12.61
C ASP A 85 0.07 -0.13 -11.13
N ALA A 86 -0.88 0.57 -10.50
CA ALA A 86 -0.80 0.93 -9.10
C ALA A 86 -0.87 -0.29 -8.17
N ILE A 87 -1.71 -1.28 -8.50
CA ILE A 87 -1.76 -2.56 -7.77
C ILE A 87 -0.40 -3.25 -7.80
N GLY A 88 0.23 -3.36 -8.96
CA GLY A 88 1.55 -3.99 -9.10
C GLY A 88 2.60 -3.27 -8.25
N ARG A 89 2.68 -1.95 -8.36
CA ARG A 89 3.60 -1.13 -7.56
C ARG A 89 3.35 -1.22 -6.06
N ALA A 90 2.10 -1.38 -5.64
CA ALA A 90 1.73 -1.60 -4.25
C ALA A 90 2.23 -2.96 -3.76
N ALA A 91 1.97 -4.03 -4.52
CA ALA A 91 2.45 -5.38 -4.19
C ALA A 91 3.97 -5.43 -3.99
N ASP A 92 4.74 -4.71 -4.82
CA ASP A 92 6.20 -4.67 -4.74
C ASP A 92 6.71 -3.97 -3.46
N ARG A 93 5.91 -3.07 -2.88
CA ARG A 93 6.29 -2.26 -1.69
C ARG A 93 5.62 -2.70 -0.40
N TYR A 94 4.64 -3.58 -0.49
CA TYR A 94 3.83 -3.96 0.65
C TYR A 94 4.63 -4.84 1.63
N ASP A 95 4.59 -4.44 2.89
CA ASP A 95 5.18 -5.16 4.02
C ASP A 95 4.09 -5.71 4.95
N PRO A 96 3.93 -7.05 5.06
CA PRO A 96 2.94 -7.65 5.95
C PRO A 96 3.28 -7.49 7.44
N SER A 97 4.52 -7.12 7.81
CA SER A 97 4.92 -6.96 9.21
C SER A 97 4.16 -5.84 9.92
N GLY A 98 3.65 -4.87 9.14
CA GLY A 98 2.80 -3.79 9.60
C GLY A 98 1.35 -4.20 9.91
N GLY A 99 0.93 -5.46 9.75
CA GLY A 99 -0.40 -5.92 10.22
C GLY A 99 -1.64 -5.31 9.54
N LEU A 100 -1.49 -4.33 8.65
CA LEU A 100 -2.55 -3.81 7.78
C LEU A 100 -2.84 -4.81 6.68
N PRO A 101 -4.12 -5.13 6.33
CA PRO A 101 -4.43 -5.97 5.18
C PRO A 101 -3.99 -5.36 3.85
N PHE A 102 -3.69 -6.21 2.86
CA PHE A 102 -3.23 -5.78 1.54
C PHE A 102 -4.29 -4.95 0.80
N SER A 103 -5.56 -5.32 0.96
CA SER A 103 -6.71 -4.61 0.36
C SER A 103 -6.82 -3.15 0.83
N SER A 104 -6.46 -2.85 2.08
CA SER A 104 -6.39 -1.48 2.61
C SER A 104 -5.23 -0.71 1.97
N PHE A 105 -4.05 -1.32 1.95
CA PHE A 105 -2.84 -0.71 1.38
C PHE A 105 -3.00 -0.42 -0.12
N VAL A 106 -3.46 -1.39 -0.90
CA VAL A 106 -3.60 -1.28 -2.35
C VAL A 106 -4.68 -0.28 -2.77
N ARG A 107 -5.74 -0.12 -1.96
CA ARG A 107 -6.80 0.85 -2.27
C ARG A 107 -6.22 2.24 -2.40
N TRP A 108 -5.38 2.66 -1.45
CA TRP A 108 -4.73 3.96 -1.51
C TRP A 108 -3.98 4.20 -2.83
N TRP A 109 -3.16 3.22 -3.23
CA TRP A 109 -2.36 3.28 -4.46
C TRP A 109 -3.25 3.46 -5.69
N VAL A 110 -4.34 2.70 -5.78
CA VAL A 110 -5.30 2.76 -6.89
C VAL A 110 -6.00 4.11 -6.93
N GLU A 111 -6.59 4.54 -5.82
CA GLU A 111 -7.40 5.77 -5.76
C GLU A 111 -6.56 7.00 -6.11
N ARG A 112 -5.31 7.05 -5.65
CA ARG A 112 -4.37 8.12 -5.98
C ARG A 112 -4.00 8.12 -7.46
N ALA A 113 -3.67 6.97 -8.03
CA ALA A 113 -3.31 6.86 -9.44
C ALA A 113 -4.47 7.29 -10.35
N MET A 114 -5.69 6.85 -10.04
CA MET A 114 -6.88 7.21 -10.79
C MET A 114 -7.23 8.69 -10.69
N ARG A 115 -7.08 9.31 -9.51
CA ARG A 115 -7.25 10.77 -9.36
C ARG A 115 -6.28 11.58 -10.20
N GLU A 116 -5.06 11.08 -10.39
CA GLU A 116 -4.08 11.80 -11.20
C GLU A 116 -4.50 11.82 -12.67
N VAL A 117 -5.04 10.70 -13.16
CA VAL A 117 -5.65 10.61 -14.49
C VAL A 117 -6.85 11.56 -14.59
N ASP A 118 -7.74 11.58 -13.60
CA ASP A 118 -8.91 12.48 -13.58
C ASP A 118 -8.51 13.96 -13.63
N ARG A 119 -7.43 14.37 -12.96
CA ARG A 119 -6.94 15.76 -13.00
C ARG A 119 -6.22 16.11 -14.30
N HIS A 120 -5.49 15.15 -14.88
CA HIS A 120 -4.60 15.38 -16.02
C HIS A 120 -4.81 14.32 -17.11
N PRO A 121 -5.99 14.22 -17.75
CA PRO A 121 -6.31 13.15 -18.70
C PRO A 121 -5.41 13.13 -19.94
N ALA A 122 -4.79 14.27 -20.30
CA ALA A 122 -3.84 14.39 -21.42
C ALA A 122 -2.42 13.87 -21.10
N ARG A 123 -2.07 13.69 -19.82
CA ARG A 123 -0.83 13.02 -19.40
C ARG A 123 -1.13 11.52 -19.28
N GLY A 124 -1.19 10.82 -20.41
CA GLY A 124 -1.36 9.37 -20.41
C GLY A 124 -0.30 8.69 -19.53
N ARG A 125 -0.71 7.61 -18.84
CA ARG A 125 -0.01 6.86 -17.77
C ARG A 125 0.56 7.78 -16.68
N PRO A 126 0.05 7.73 -15.43
CA PRO A 126 0.64 8.54 -14.38
C PRO A 126 2.12 8.16 -14.23
N ASP A 127 3.03 9.11 -14.46
CA ASP A 127 4.37 9.07 -13.87
C ASP A 127 4.13 9.01 -12.37
N ALA A 128 4.12 7.80 -11.81
CA ALA A 128 3.75 7.59 -10.43
C ALA A 128 4.62 8.49 -9.56
N PRO A 129 4.07 9.53 -8.89
CA PRO A 129 4.87 10.26 -7.93
C PRO A 129 5.27 9.26 -6.84
N SER A 130 6.52 9.38 -6.37
CA SER A 130 6.99 8.71 -5.15
C SER A 130 5.89 8.77 -4.10
N PRO A 131 5.57 7.65 -3.43
CA PRO A 131 4.44 7.61 -2.53
C PRO A 131 4.60 8.68 -1.44
N ALA A 132 3.52 8.99 -0.71
CA ALA A 132 3.70 9.41 0.67
C ALA A 132 4.64 8.35 1.28
N ASP A 133 5.79 8.80 1.79
CA ASP A 133 7.01 8.01 2.09
C ASP A 133 6.71 6.51 2.27
N PRO A 134 7.35 5.54 1.57
CA PRO A 134 7.13 4.11 1.84
C PRO A 134 7.23 3.81 3.35
N ASP A 135 8.15 4.53 3.99
CA ASP A 135 8.35 4.66 5.42
C ASP A 135 7.07 5.01 6.20
N LEU A 136 6.22 5.91 5.69
CA LEU A 136 4.93 6.27 6.28
C LEU A 136 3.95 5.10 6.28
N LEU A 137 3.83 4.39 5.17
CA LEU A 137 2.88 3.28 5.10
C LEU A 137 3.34 2.10 5.97
N THR A 138 4.65 1.83 6.03
CA THR A 138 5.24 0.85 6.96
C THR A 138 4.99 1.27 8.41
N ALA A 139 5.29 2.54 8.76
CA ALA A 139 5.07 3.09 10.09
C ALA A 139 3.61 3.03 10.54
N LEU A 140 2.66 3.30 9.63
CA LEU A 140 1.23 3.21 9.88
C LEU A 140 0.77 1.81 10.26
N GLY A 141 1.47 0.77 9.80
CA GLY A 141 1.21 -0.60 10.22
C GLY A 141 1.59 -0.89 11.68
N HIS A 142 2.56 -0.18 12.24
CA HIS A 142 2.95 -0.35 13.65
C HIS A 142 2.07 0.45 14.62
N LEU A 143 1.16 1.28 14.11
CA LEU A 143 0.21 2.01 14.94
C LEU A 143 -0.99 1.15 15.33
N HIS A 144 -1.69 1.57 16.40
CA HIS A 144 -2.96 0.95 16.78
C HIS A 144 -4.02 1.23 15.70
N ARG A 145 -4.95 0.30 15.46
CA ARG A 145 -5.95 0.39 14.37
C ARG A 145 -6.69 1.73 14.30
N SER A 146 -7.01 2.32 15.45
CA SER A 146 -7.64 3.64 15.56
C SER A 146 -6.70 4.77 15.10
N ASP A 147 -5.43 4.72 15.52
CA ASP A 147 -4.39 5.71 15.20
C ASP A 147 -4.03 5.67 13.71
N THR A 148 -3.95 4.46 13.13
CA THR A 148 -3.80 4.31 11.69
C THR A 148 -4.99 4.92 10.97
N ARG A 149 -6.21 4.71 11.49
CA ARG A 149 -7.44 5.13 10.84
C ARG A 149 -7.59 6.65 10.77
N VAL A 150 -7.26 7.39 11.82
CA VAL A 150 -7.31 8.87 11.79
C VAL A 150 -6.32 9.41 10.76
N ILE A 151 -5.10 8.90 10.74
CA ILE A 151 -4.08 9.34 9.78
C ILE A 151 -4.48 8.96 8.35
N GLU A 152 -5.08 7.79 8.14
CA GLU A 152 -5.64 7.40 6.85
C GLU A 152 -6.73 8.35 6.36
N LEU A 153 -7.55 8.89 7.26
CA LEU A 153 -8.63 9.81 6.92
C LEU A 153 -8.07 11.21 6.61
N ARG A 154 -7.20 11.72 7.50
CA ARG A 154 -6.58 13.05 7.40
C ARG A 154 -5.66 13.20 6.21
N LEU A 155 -4.90 12.16 5.85
CA LEU A 155 -4.04 12.16 4.66
C LEU A 155 -4.76 11.72 3.38
N GLY A 156 -6.05 11.35 3.47
CA GLY A 156 -6.77 10.80 2.33
C GLY A 156 -6.24 9.44 1.88
N LEU A 157 -5.59 8.69 2.78
CA LEU A 157 -5.08 7.36 2.49
C LEU A 157 -6.19 6.31 2.30
N HIS A 158 -7.40 6.62 2.77
CA HIS A 158 -8.59 5.77 2.66
C HIS A 158 -9.26 5.79 1.27
N GLY A 159 -8.68 6.47 0.28
CA GLY A 159 -9.32 6.64 -1.03
C GLY A 159 -10.26 7.84 -1.15
N GLY A 160 -10.38 8.69 -0.11
CA GLY A 160 -11.05 9.99 -0.17
C GLY A 160 -10.05 11.15 -0.24
N THR A 161 -10.51 12.37 -0.46
CA THR A 161 -9.64 13.54 -0.27
C THR A 161 -9.19 13.56 1.20
N PRO A 162 -8.04 14.16 1.52
CA PRO A 162 -7.75 14.55 2.90
C PRO A 162 -9.00 15.13 3.54
N LEU A 163 -9.45 14.52 4.63
CA LEU A 163 -10.60 14.99 5.39
C LEU A 163 -10.12 16.06 6.38
N SER A 164 -10.98 17.03 6.68
CA SER A 164 -10.77 17.94 7.81
C SER A 164 -10.85 17.15 9.13
N GLU A 165 -10.40 17.76 10.23
CA GLU A 165 -10.60 17.24 11.59
C GLU A 165 -12.10 16.94 11.82
N GLU A 166 -12.97 17.91 11.52
CA GLU A 166 -14.43 17.79 11.61
C GLU A 166 -14.99 16.60 10.80
N ASP A 167 -14.61 16.48 9.53
CA ASP A 167 -15.12 15.39 8.69
C ASP A 167 -14.56 14.03 9.12
N THR A 168 -13.33 14.00 9.63
CA THR A 168 -12.68 12.79 10.15
C THR A 168 -13.37 12.31 11.42
N ALA A 169 -13.64 13.22 12.37
CA ALA A 169 -14.38 12.94 13.60
C ALA A 169 -15.76 12.37 13.29
N ARG A 170 -16.47 13.01 12.33
CA ARG A 170 -17.79 12.56 11.86
C ARG A 170 -17.75 11.15 11.27
N VAL A 171 -16.72 10.80 10.51
CA VAL A 171 -16.55 9.46 9.93
C VAL A 171 -16.20 8.41 11.00
N LEU A 172 -15.40 8.79 12.00
CA LEU A 172 -15.01 7.93 13.11
C LEU A 172 -16.11 7.76 14.16
N GLY A 173 -17.12 8.63 14.16
CA GLY A 173 -18.20 8.61 15.14
C GLY A 173 -17.76 9.11 16.52
N ILE A 174 -16.73 9.95 16.55
CA ILE A 174 -16.16 10.59 17.74
C ILE A 174 -16.34 12.11 17.63
N ASP A 175 -16.07 12.85 18.71
CA ASP A 175 -16.06 14.31 18.66
C ASP A 175 -14.73 14.86 18.09
N GLU A 176 -14.72 16.15 17.74
CA GLU A 176 -13.56 16.81 17.12
C GLU A 176 -12.34 16.85 18.06
N ASP A 177 -12.56 16.97 19.37
CA ASP A 177 -11.49 17.00 20.36
C ASP A 177 -10.83 15.61 20.49
N GLU A 178 -11.63 14.54 20.51
CA GLU A 178 -11.17 13.15 20.54
C GLU A 178 -10.44 12.78 19.24
N GLU A 179 -10.89 13.28 18.09
CA GLU A 179 -10.18 13.12 16.81
C GLU A 179 -8.81 13.79 16.83
N HIS A 180 -8.75 15.03 17.33
CA HIS A 180 -7.51 15.78 17.47
C HIS A 180 -6.53 15.08 18.42
N GLU A 181 -6.99 14.60 19.57
CA GLU A 181 -6.17 13.80 20.50
C GLU A 181 -5.68 12.50 19.85
N LEU A 182 -6.50 11.85 19.03
CA LEU A 182 -6.13 10.66 18.28
C LEU A 182 -5.03 10.98 17.24
N GLU A 183 -5.19 12.08 16.51
CA GLU A 183 -4.25 12.56 15.49
C GLU A 183 -2.89 12.89 16.13
N GLU A 184 -2.87 13.74 17.16
CA GLU A 184 -1.64 14.14 17.83
C GLU A 184 -0.88 12.93 18.39
N ARG A 185 -1.61 12.00 19.02
CA ARG A 185 -1.04 10.75 19.54
C ARG A 185 -0.48 9.87 18.42
N ALA A 186 -1.17 9.79 17.28
CA ALA A 186 -0.72 9.02 16.12
C ALA A 186 0.54 9.65 15.49
N VAL A 187 0.56 10.97 15.27
CA VAL A 187 1.71 11.71 14.73
C VAL A 187 2.91 11.63 15.68
N ALA A 188 2.70 11.74 17.00
CA ALA A 188 3.76 11.59 17.99
C ALA A 188 4.41 10.20 17.94
N LYS A 189 3.61 9.14 17.73
CA LYS A 189 4.11 7.78 17.53
C LYS A 189 4.88 7.66 16.21
N LEU A 190 4.38 8.24 15.12
CA LEU A 190 5.07 8.22 13.83
C LEU A 190 6.42 8.94 13.86
N ARG A 191 6.53 10.04 14.62
CA ARG A 191 7.78 10.80 14.81
C ARG A 191 8.76 10.13 15.79
N HIS A 192 8.34 9.09 16.52
CA HIS A 192 9.18 8.43 17.50
C HIS A 192 10.30 7.62 16.81
N PRO A 193 11.57 7.69 17.25
CA PRO A 193 12.71 7.01 16.61
C PRO A 193 12.65 5.47 16.64
N CYS A 194 11.65 4.89 17.32
CA CYS A 194 11.39 3.44 17.31
C CYS A 194 10.41 3.01 16.23
N THR A 195 9.81 3.95 15.51
CA THR A 195 8.93 3.67 14.39
C THR A 195 9.79 3.45 13.15
N PRO A 196 9.63 2.35 12.41
CA PRO A 196 10.39 2.10 11.20
C PRO A 196 10.02 3.12 10.13
N GLY A 197 11.03 3.67 9.46
CA GLY A 197 10.91 4.80 8.55
C GLY A 197 11.16 6.14 9.24
N ASP A 198 12.10 6.95 8.74
CA ASP A 198 12.46 8.24 9.37
C ASP A 198 11.41 9.31 9.06
N LEU A 199 10.33 9.33 9.85
CA LEU A 199 9.22 10.27 9.71
C LEU A 199 9.33 11.47 10.64
N THR A 200 10.53 11.77 11.14
CA THR A 200 10.78 12.97 11.97
C THR A 200 10.38 14.28 11.26
N ARG A 201 10.34 14.25 9.92
CA ARG A 201 9.95 15.37 9.06
C ARG A 201 8.47 15.41 8.66
N LEU A 202 7.65 14.47 9.15
CA LEU A 202 6.22 14.46 8.85
C LEU A 202 5.62 15.77 9.33
N ARG A 203 5.05 16.58 8.42
CA ARG A 203 4.46 17.89 8.76
C ARG A 203 3.22 17.68 9.63
N ASP A 204 2.90 18.66 10.48
CA ASP A 204 1.61 18.69 11.17
C ASP A 204 0.49 18.68 10.11
N LEU A 205 -0.56 17.89 10.33
CA LEU A 205 -1.60 17.64 9.32
C LEU A 205 -2.66 18.76 9.24
N ARG A 206 -2.36 19.94 9.79
CA ARG A 206 -3.26 21.11 9.82
C ARG A 206 -3.60 21.66 8.43
#